data_AF-A0A7V6T8E0-F1
#
_entry.id   AF-A0A7V6T8E0-F1
#
_cell.length_a   1.000
_cell.length_b   1.000
_cell.length_c   1.000
_cell.angle_alpha   90.00
_cell.angle_beta   90.00
_cell.angle_gamma   90.00
#
_symmetry.space_group_name_H-M   'P 1'
#
loop_
_entity.id
_entity.type
_entity.pdbx_description
1 polymer ?
#
loop_
_entity_poly.entity_id
_entity_poly.type
_entity_poly.pdbx_seq_one_letter_code
_entity_poly.pdbx_strand_id
1 'polypeptide(L)'
;QGYMYPAELTDKYLPKCDVVIITSTSILNKTFEDIIKKCKNAREIILIGPSTPLYPELFKKYNVTYLAGVVVCKAEQVLDIVSQGGGTRSLGNSVKQACIKI
;
A
#
# COMPACT_ATOMS: atom_id res chain seq x y z
N GLN A 1 -3.65 -11.35 -19.28
CA GLN A 1 -4.97 -10.79 -18.93
C GLN A 1 -5.15 -11.04 -17.43
N GLY A 2 -5.34 -10.00 -16.62
CA GLY A 2 -5.50 -10.16 -15.18
C GLY A 2 -6.95 -10.50 -14.83
N TYR A 3 -7.16 -11.45 -13.92
CA TYR A 3 -8.48 -11.72 -13.36
C TYR A 3 -8.75 -10.72 -12.22
N MET A 4 -9.90 -10.04 -12.26
CA MET A 4 -10.39 -9.26 -11.11
C MET A 4 -11.40 -10.13 -10.35
N TYR A 5 -11.09 -10.42 -9.09
CA TYR A 5 -11.97 -11.15 -8.20
C TYR A 5 -12.67 -10.18 -7.23
N PRO A 6 -13.93 -10.47 -6.85
CA PRO A 6 -14.61 -9.69 -5.84
C PRO A 6 -13.98 -9.95 -4.44
N ALA A 7 -14.12 -8.98 -3.53
CA ALA A 7 -13.39 -8.95 -2.26
C ALA A 7 -13.73 -10.14 -1.34
N GLU A 8 -14.91 -10.71 -1.47
CA GLU A 8 -15.41 -11.85 -0.72
C GLU A 8 -14.59 -13.13 -0.98
N LEU A 9 -13.88 -13.20 -2.11
CA LEU A 9 -13.02 -14.34 -2.43
C LEU A 9 -11.62 -14.23 -1.83
N THR A 10 -11.31 -13.17 -1.06
CA THR A 10 -10.00 -13.00 -0.42
C THR A 10 -9.63 -14.17 0.49
N ASP A 11 -10.58 -14.77 1.21
CA ASP A 11 -10.34 -15.94 2.07
C ASP A 11 -9.97 -17.20 1.28
N LYS A 12 -10.40 -17.29 0.02
CA LYS A 12 -10.11 -18.42 -0.86
C LYS A 12 -8.73 -18.31 -1.52
N TYR A 13 -8.30 -17.08 -1.82
CA TYR A 13 -7.11 -16.84 -2.65
C TYR A 13 -5.90 -16.33 -1.88
N LEU A 14 -6.04 -15.40 -0.93
CA LEU A 14 -4.89 -14.83 -0.21
C LEU A 14 -4.06 -15.89 0.55
N PRO A 15 -4.65 -16.94 1.16
CA PRO A 15 -3.86 -17.99 1.78
C PRO A 15 -3.01 -18.81 0.80
N LYS A 16 -3.22 -18.69 -0.52
CA LYS A 16 -2.47 -19.42 -1.56
C LYS A 16 -1.38 -18.58 -2.21
N CYS A 17 -1.25 -17.32 -1.83
CA CYS A 17 -0.30 -16.39 -2.43
C CYS A 17 1.05 -16.47 -1.71
N ASP A 18 2.15 -16.59 -2.46
CA ASP A 18 3.51 -16.45 -1.94
C ASP A 18 3.90 -14.97 -1.74
N VAL A 19 3.37 -14.08 -2.58
CA VAL A 19 3.63 -12.64 -2.56
C VAL A 19 2.31 -11.90 -2.63
N VAL A 20 2.09 -10.96 -1.73
CA VAL A 20 0.87 -10.14 -1.67
C VAL A 20 1.24 -8.66 -1.71
N ILE A 21 0.62 -7.92 -2.63
CA ILE A 21 0.74 -6.47 -2.72
C ILE A 21 -0.60 -5.87 -2.26
N ILE A 22 -0.57 -5.09 -1.19
CA ILE A 22 -1.73 -4.49 -0.55
C ILE A 22 -1.67 -2.97 -0.77
N THR A 23 -2.74 -2.39 -1.32
CA THR A 23 -2.84 -0.92 -1.39
C THR A 23 -2.92 -0.29 0.00
N SER A 24 -2.20 0.80 0.22
CA SER A 24 -2.22 1.56 1.48
C SER A 24 -3.54 2.25 1.74
N THR A 25 -4.39 2.41 0.73
CA THR A 25 -5.78 2.84 0.91
C THR A 25 -6.56 1.83 1.78
N SER A 26 -6.12 0.58 1.89
CA SER A 26 -6.72 -0.41 2.81
C SER A 26 -6.66 0.02 4.28
N ILE A 27 -5.68 0.84 4.67
CA ILE A 27 -5.60 1.42 6.01
C ILE A 27 -6.69 2.48 6.16
N LEU A 28 -6.82 3.36 5.17
CA LEU A 28 -7.77 4.48 5.19
C LEU A 28 -9.23 4.01 5.20
N ASN A 29 -9.54 2.95 4.44
CA ASN A 29 -10.88 2.37 4.39
C ASN A 29 -11.11 1.24 5.41
N LYS A 30 -10.17 1.03 6.35
CA LYS A 30 -10.27 0.08 7.47
C LYS A 30 -10.34 -1.41 7.07
N THR A 31 -9.86 -1.79 5.90
CA THR A 31 -9.82 -3.20 5.44
C THR A 31 -8.47 -3.89 5.63
N PHE A 32 -7.41 -3.13 5.97
CA PHE A 32 -6.04 -3.66 6.10
C PHE A 32 -5.95 -4.85 7.07
N GLU A 33 -6.53 -4.74 8.26
CA GLU A 33 -6.43 -5.78 9.28
C GLU A 33 -7.12 -7.09 8.87
N ASP A 34 -8.19 -7.01 8.09
CA ASP A 34 -8.88 -8.20 7.60
C ASP A 34 -8.13 -8.84 6.44
N ILE A 35 -7.51 -8.04 5.57
CA ILE A 35 -6.68 -8.54 4.47
C ILE A 35 -5.43 -9.23 5.02
N ILE A 36 -4.71 -8.60 5.95
CA ILE A 36 -3.43 -9.12 6.45
C ILE A 36 -3.59 -10.45 7.18
N LYS A 37 -4.69 -10.65 7.94
CA LYS A 37 -5.01 -11.92 8.62
C LYS A 37 -5.16 -13.10 7.65
N LYS A 38 -5.48 -12.83 6.39
CA LYS A 38 -5.68 -13.84 5.33
C LYS A 38 -4.38 -14.18 4.59
N CYS A 39 -3.34 -13.36 4.71
CA CYS A 39 -2.05 -13.52 4.03
C CYS A 39 -1.12 -14.53 4.74
N LYS A 40 -1.65 -15.66 5.21
CA LYS A 40 -0.96 -16.56 6.15
C LYS A 40 0.30 -17.24 5.58
N ASN A 41 0.32 -17.49 4.27
CA ASN A 41 1.41 -18.21 3.60
C ASN A 41 2.29 -17.30 2.75
N ALA A 42 2.02 -15.99 2.75
CA ALA A 42 2.80 -15.04 1.98
C ALA A 42 4.19 -14.88 2.61
N ARG A 43 5.24 -15.18 1.86
CA ARG A 43 6.63 -14.91 2.26
C ARG A 43 6.98 -13.43 2.13
N GLU A 44 6.24 -12.70 1.29
CA GLU A 44 6.45 -11.28 1.05
C GLU A 44 5.10 -10.56 1.04
N ILE A 45 4.99 -9.51 1.87
CA ILE A 45 3.81 -8.66 1.94
C ILE A 45 4.26 -7.21 1.77
N ILE A 46 3.79 -6.58 0.71
CA ILE A 46 4.17 -5.24 0.32
C ILE A 46 2.97 -4.31 0.50
N LEU A 47 3.12 -3.28 1.33
CA LEU A 47 2.15 -2.21 1.44
C LEU A 47 2.54 -1.09 0.47
N ILE A 48 1.65 -0.72 -0.47
CA ILE A 48 1.98 0.16 -1.60
C ILE A 48 1.04 1.36 -1.77
N GLY A 49 1.62 2.49 -2.15
CA GLY A 49 0.91 3.69 -2.60
C GLY A 49 1.35 4.95 -1.85
N PRO A 50 0.96 6.15 -2.29
CA PRO A 50 1.38 7.41 -1.64
C PRO A 50 0.94 7.51 -0.17
N SER A 51 -0.16 6.86 0.20
CA SER A 51 -0.68 6.80 1.56
C SER A 51 0.07 5.82 2.47
N THR A 52 1.13 5.15 1.99
CA THR A 52 1.92 4.22 2.80
C THR A 52 2.68 4.99 3.88
N PRO A 53 2.43 4.75 5.18
CA PRO A 53 3.26 5.33 6.22
C PRO A 53 4.64 4.68 6.15
N LEU A 54 5.69 5.46 5.85
CA LEU A 54 7.07 4.99 5.80
C LEU A 54 7.67 4.86 7.21
N TYR A 55 6.99 4.10 8.08
CA TYR A 55 7.38 3.87 9.48
C TYR A 55 7.47 2.36 9.77
N PRO A 56 8.65 1.74 9.56
CA PRO A 56 8.87 0.29 9.67
C PRO A 56 8.34 -0.36 10.94
N GLU A 57 8.61 0.24 12.10
CA GLU A 57 8.30 -0.36 13.41
C GLU A 57 6.81 -0.64 13.60
N LEU A 58 5.93 0.17 12.99
CA LEU A 58 4.48 -0.04 13.07
C LEU A 58 4.04 -1.32 12.35
N PHE A 59 4.75 -1.72 11.29
CA PHE A 59 4.32 -2.76 10.37
C PHE A 59 4.99 -4.13 10.59
N LYS A 60 6.07 -4.19 11.37
CA LYS A 60 6.73 -5.45 11.73
C LYS A 60 5.79 -6.48 12.35
N LYS A 61 4.87 -6.03 13.24
CA LYS A 61 3.88 -6.91 13.88
C LYS A 61 2.86 -7.56 12.91
N TYR A 62 2.80 -7.06 11.68
CA TYR A 62 1.87 -7.53 10.65
C TYR A 62 2.56 -8.41 9.58
N ASN A 63 3.83 -8.77 9.78
CA ASN A 63 4.65 -9.51 8.79
C ASN A 63 4.73 -8.82 7.42
N VAL A 64 4.56 -7.49 7.38
CA VAL A 64 4.84 -6.70 6.20
C VAL A 64 6.35 -6.70 6.00
N THR A 65 6.80 -6.91 4.77
CA THR A 65 8.22 -7.02 4.41
C THR A 65 8.72 -5.81 3.63
N TYR A 66 7.82 -5.10 2.92
CA TYR A 66 8.15 -3.84 2.24
C TYR A 66 7.08 -2.76 2.45
N LEU A 67 7.57 -1.53 2.60
CA LEU A 67 6.78 -0.30 2.55
C LEU A 67 7.15 0.47 1.29
N ALA A 68 6.26 0.50 0.30
CA ALA A 68 6.43 1.14 -0.99
C ALA A 68 5.57 2.42 -1.07
N GLY A 69 6.11 3.52 -0.55
CA GLY A 69 5.44 4.81 -0.44
C GLY A 69 6.10 5.92 -1.25
N VAL A 70 5.80 7.17 -0.86
CA VAL A 70 6.42 8.36 -1.43
C VAL A 70 6.92 9.30 -0.34
N VAL A 71 7.96 10.06 -0.66
CA VAL A 71 8.45 11.18 0.15
C VAL A 71 8.09 12.47 -0.59
N VAL A 72 7.43 13.39 0.08
CA VAL A 72 7.10 14.71 -0.47
C VAL A 72 8.38 15.54 -0.58
N CYS A 73 8.72 15.97 -1.80
CA CYS A 73 9.90 16.79 -2.08
C CYS A 73 9.53 18.26 -2.31
N LYS A 74 8.29 18.54 -2.74
CA LYS A 74 7.78 19.90 -3.03
C LYS A 74 6.39 20.07 -2.42
N ALA A 75 6.35 20.46 -1.14
CA ALA A 75 5.11 20.48 -0.35
C ALA A 75 4.02 21.40 -0.92
N GLU A 76 4.37 22.62 -1.33
CA GLU A 76 3.41 23.56 -1.91
C GLU A 76 2.77 23.00 -3.20
N GLN A 77 3.59 22.45 -4.09
CA GLN A 77 3.11 21.82 -5.31
C GLN A 77 2.17 20.64 -5.02
N VAL A 78 2.47 19.81 -4.02
CA VAL A 78 1.58 18.73 -3.59
C VAL A 78 0.25 19.27 -3.09
N LEU A 79 0.27 20.34 -2.29
CA LEU A 79 -0.94 20.96 -1.77
C LEU A 79 -1.81 21.54 -2.89
N ASP A 80 -1.21 22.22 -3.87
CA ASP A 80 -1.92 22.71 -5.05
C ASP A 80 -2.58 21.56 -5.81
N ILE A 81 -1.83 20.50 -6.12
CA ILE A 81 -2.35 19.32 -6.83
C ILE A 81 -3.54 18.72 -6.08
N VAL A 82 -3.40 18.48 -4.78
CA VAL A 82 -4.45 17.83 -3.96
C VAL A 82 -5.67 18.75 -3.81
N SER A 83 -5.47 20.07 -3.64
CA SER A 83 -6.57 21.04 -3.53
C SER A 83 -7.43 21.11 -4.79
N GLN A 84 -6.87 20.77 -5.95
CA GLN A 84 -7.57 20.70 -7.24
C GLN A 84 -8.07 19.28 -7.58
N GLY A 85 -8.13 18.37 -6.60
CA GLY A 85 -8.60 17.00 -6.79
C GLY A 85 -7.62 16.10 -7.55
N GLY A 86 -6.35 16.50 -7.67
CA GLY A 86 -5.31 15.72 -8.31
C GLY A 86 -4.96 14.45 -7.53
N GLY A 87 -4.97 13.30 -8.20
CA GLY A 87 -4.64 12.01 -7.61
C GLY A 87 -3.14 11.67 -7.68
N THR A 88 -2.81 10.42 -7.32
CA THR A 88 -1.43 9.89 -7.28
C THR A 88 -0.62 10.17 -8.55
N ARG A 89 -1.23 10.04 -9.73
CA ARG A 89 -0.53 10.25 -11.02
C ARG A 89 -0.13 11.71 -11.24
N SER A 90 -0.86 12.64 -10.63
CA SER A 90 -0.61 14.08 -10.74
C SER A 90 0.57 14.54 -9.88
N LEU A 91 0.95 13.77 -8.85
CA LEU A 91 2.07 14.12 -7.97
C LEU A 91 3.40 14.19 -8.75
N GLY A 92 3.63 13.34 -9.75
CA GLY A 92 4.79 13.43 -10.65
C GLY A 92 6.11 13.70 -9.92
N ASN A 93 6.78 14.80 -10.28
CA ASN A 93 8.08 15.20 -9.71
C ASN A 93 7.99 15.97 -8.39
N SER A 94 6.79 16.16 -7.81
CA SER A 94 6.64 16.77 -6.48
C SER A 94 6.89 15.77 -5.34
N VAL A 95 6.97 14.48 -5.68
CA VAL A 95 7.27 13.39 -4.77
C VAL A 95 8.37 12.49 -5.32
N LYS A 96 9.05 11.74 -4.45
CA LYS A 96 9.98 10.68 -4.82
C LYS A 96 9.47 9.35 -4.29
N GLN A 97 9.48 8.31 -5.12
CA GLN A 97 9.15 6.95 -4.68
C GLN A 97 10.20 6.47 -3.66
N ALA A 98 9.73 5.83 -2.60
CA ALA A 98 10.58 5.24 -1.57
C ALA A 98 10.10 3.82 -1.28
N CYS A 99 11.04 2.88 -1.25
CA CYS A 99 10.79 1.49 -0.90
C CYS A 99 11.72 1.10 0.24
N ILE A 100 11.15 0.68 1.37
CA ILE A 100 11.90 0.27 2.57
C ILE A 100 11.60 -1.20 2.81
N LYS A 101 12.66 -2.02 2.90
CA LYS A 101 12.56 -3.39 3.40
C LYS A 101 12.59 -3.37 4.92
N ILE A 102 11.69 -4.09 5.58
CA ILE A 102 11.51 -4.05 7.04
C ILE A 102 11.56 -5.42 7.70
#